data_AF-A0A0B5D4Q2-F1
#
_entry.id   AF-A0A0B5D4Q2-F1
#
_cell.length_a   1.000
_cell.length_b   1.000
_cell.length_c   1.000
_cell.angle_alpha   90.00
_cell.angle_beta   90.00
_cell.angle_gamma   90.00
#
_symmetry.space_group_name_H-M   'P 1'
#
loop_
_entity.id
_entity.type
_entity.pdbx_description
1 polymer ?
#
loop_
_entity_poly.entity_id
_entity_poly.type
_entity_poly.pdbx_seq_one_letter_code
_entity_poly.pdbx_strand_id
1 'polypeptide(L)'
;MGLFGKKKETIDLGMSAPEPDTARVKILGPGCRKCRALESAVTQALAEMGSTETPSHVTDFAQIAAYGVMSTPALVIDEEVVSSARALSTAEAKALLEEKLG
;
A
#
# COMPACT_ATOMS: atom_id res chain seq x y z
N MET A 1 28.08 -41.97 -7.02
CA MET A 1 27.82 -40.77 -6.20
C MET A 1 27.94 -39.55 -7.11
N GLY A 2 26.84 -39.10 -7.75
CA GLY A 2 26.85 -37.96 -8.69
C GLY A 2 26.61 -36.65 -7.92
N LEU A 3 27.50 -35.67 -7.98
CA LEU A 3 27.70 -34.66 -9.04
C LEU A 3 26.53 -33.64 -9.14
N PHE A 4 26.77 -32.46 -8.56
CA PHE A 4 26.34 -31.15 -9.07
C PHE A 4 24.85 -30.94 -9.43
N GLY A 5 24.07 -30.41 -8.47
CA GLY A 5 22.82 -29.70 -8.72
C GLY A 5 23.08 -28.21 -8.98
N LYS A 6 23.30 -27.88 -10.25
CA LYS A 6 23.52 -26.55 -10.80
C LYS A 6 22.23 -25.70 -10.72
N LYS A 7 22.37 -24.45 -10.26
CA LYS A 7 21.62 -23.22 -10.59
C LYS A 7 20.31 -23.37 -11.39
N LYS A 8 19.21 -22.86 -10.81
CA LYS A 8 17.98 -22.44 -11.50
C LYS A 8 17.41 -21.29 -10.67
N GLU A 9 17.91 -20.06 -10.80
CA GLU A 9 17.40 -19.05 -11.73
C GLU A 9 16.01 -19.41 -12.28
N THR A 10 15.00 -19.07 -11.48
CA THR A 10 13.61 -19.00 -11.93
C THR A 10 13.21 -17.54 -11.84
N ILE A 11 13.23 -16.88 -12.99
CA ILE A 11 12.35 -15.76 -13.27
C ILE A 11 10.92 -16.30 -13.27
N ASP A 12 10.14 -16.00 -12.23
CA ASP A 12 8.71 -16.33 -12.18
C ASP A 12 7.93 -15.02 -12.08
N LEU A 13 7.37 -14.58 -13.21
CA LEU A 13 6.21 -13.71 -13.21
C LEU A 13 5.04 -14.53 -12.64
N GLY A 14 4.77 -14.37 -11.36
CA GLY A 14 3.70 -15.13 -10.71
C GLY A 14 3.43 -14.64 -9.30
N MET A 15 2.52 -13.67 -9.17
CA MET A 15 1.63 -13.49 -8.01
C MET A 15 2.25 -13.86 -6.66
N SER A 16 3.23 -13.08 -6.20
CA SER A 16 3.63 -13.14 -4.79
C SER A 16 2.53 -12.47 -3.98
N ALA A 17 1.79 -13.29 -3.23
CA ALA A 17 0.98 -12.81 -2.12
C ALA A 17 1.83 -11.82 -1.30
N PRO A 18 1.31 -10.62 -0.96
CA PRO A 18 2.07 -9.74 -0.09
C PRO A 18 2.17 -10.44 1.27
N GLU A 19 3.40 -10.87 1.60
CA GLU A 19 3.77 -11.23 2.95
C GLU A 19 3.44 -10.04 3.89
N PRO A 20 3.02 -10.31 5.14
CA PRO A 20 2.29 -9.34 5.93
C PRO A 20 3.18 -8.12 6.29
N ASP A 21 2.73 -6.97 5.80
CA ASP A 21 3.04 -5.62 6.30
C ASP A 21 4.38 -4.94 5.92
N THR A 22 4.96 -5.22 4.75
CA THR A 22 6.11 -4.43 4.21
C THR A 22 5.72 -3.38 3.16
N ALA A 23 4.45 -3.30 2.77
CA ALA A 23 4.00 -2.29 1.81
C ALA A 23 4.20 -0.89 2.41
N ARG A 24 4.95 -0.01 1.75
CA ARG A 24 5.18 1.35 2.24
C ARG A 24 3.88 2.13 2.26
N VAL A 25 3.02 1.92 1.26
CA VAL A 25 1.71 2.54 1.16
C VAL A 25 0.64 1.61 1.73
N LYS A 26 -0.01 2.04 2.82
CA LYS A 26 -1.10 1.28 3.47
C LYS A 26 -2.35 2.13 3.57
N ILE A 27 -3.50 1.49 3.39
CA ILE A 27 -4.82 2.11 3.47
C ILE A 27 -5.53 1.47 4.65
N LEU A 28 -5.78 2.28 5.66
CA LEU A 28 -6.40 1.86 6.90
C LEU A 28 -7.90 2.10 6.83
N GLY A 29 -8.69 1.04 6.86
CA GLY A 29 -10.14 1.18 6.94
C GLY A 29 -10.92 -0.12 6.83
N PRO A 30 -12.19 -0.13 7.27
CA PRO A 30 -13.06 -1.30 7.22
C PRO A 30 -13.63 -1.58 5.81
N GLY A 31 -13.09 -0.97 4.74
CA GLY A 31 -13.53 -1.22 3.37
C GLY A 31 -14.82 -0.49 2.92
N CYS A 32 -15.21 0.60 3.58
CA CYS A 32 -16.40 1.38 3.16
C CYS A 32 -16.18 2.10 1.80
N ARG A 33 -17.24 2.68 1.22
CA ARG A 33 -17.18 3.35 -0.10
C ARG A 33 -16.08 4.42 -0.20
N LYS A 34 -15.81 5.13 0.91
CA LYS A 34 -14.74 6.14 0.98
C LYS A 34 -13.34 5.51 1.01
N CYS A 35 -13.15 4.36 1.65
CA CYS A 35 -11.89 3.63 1.66
C CYS A 35 -11.53 3.16 0.25
N ARG A 36 -12.50 2.60 -0.46
CA ARG A 36 -12.32 2.17 -1.87
C ARG A 36 -12.01 3.34 -2.81
N ALA A 37 -12.63 4.50 -2.59
CA ALA A 37 -12.33 5.69 -3.38
C ALA A 37 -10.88 6.15 -3.15
N LEU A 38 -10.41 6.13 -1.90
CA LEU A 38 -9.02 6.44 -1.56
C LEU A 38 -8.05 5.43 -2.17
N GLU A 39 -8.36 4.12 -2.11
CA GLU A 39 -7.56 3.06 -2.74
C GLU A 39 -7.44 3.22 -4.25
N SER A 40 -8.53 3.52 -4.94
CA SER A 40 -8.50 3.82 -6.36
C SER A 40 -7.63 5.04 -6.67
N ALA A 41 -7.79 6.13 -5.91
CA ALA A 41 -7.02 7.36 -6.10
C ALA A 41 -5.52 7.14 -5.89
N VAL A 42 -5.14 6.40 -4.85
CA VAL A 42 -3.74 6.05 -4.54
C VAL A 42 -3.16 5.14 -5.61
N THR A 43 -3.90 4.11 -6.04
CA THR A 43 -3.46 3.19 -7.10
C THR A 43 -3.24 3.92 -8.42
N GLN A 44 -4.15 4.83 -8.78
CA GLN A 44 -4.00 5.66 -9.97
C GLN A 44 -2.80 6.60 -9.84
N ALA A 45 -2.62 7.26 -8.70
CA ALA A 45 -1.48 8.15 -8.47
C ALA A 45 -0.14 7.43 -8.58
N LEU A 46 -0.02 6.23 -7.99
CA LEU A 46 1.17 5.38 -8.11
C LEU A 46 1.45 4.99 -9.57
N ALA A 47 0.40 4.62 -10.32
CA ALA A 47 0.53 4.32 -11.74
C ALA A 47 0.94 5.55 -12.57
N GLU A 48 0.40 6.73 -12.28
CA GLU A 48 0.79 8.00 -12.93
C GLU A 48 2.23 8.42 -12.62
N MET A 49 2.74 8.06 -11.44
CA MET A 49 4.13 8.24 -11.05
C MET A 49 5.07 7.18 -11.65
N GLY A 50 4.54 6.12 -12.27
CA GLY A 50 5.33 4.98 -12.74
C GLY A 50 5.92 4.14 -11.60
N SER A 51 5.35 4.23 -10.39
CA SER A 51 5.77 3.43 -9.24
C SER A 51 5.25 1.99 -9.36
N THR A 52 6.08 1.01 -9.00
CA THR A 52 5.68 -0.41 -8.92
C THR A 52 5.14 -0.81 -7.55
N GLU A 53 5.03 0.16 -6.63
CA GLU A 53 4.49 -0.01 -5.30
C GLU A 53 3.00 -0.40 -5.37
N THR A 54 2.59 -1.34 -4.53
CA THR A 54 1.19 -1.77 -4.41
C THR A 54 0.63 -1.33 -3.05
N PRO A 55 -0.48 -0.59 -3.01
CA PRO A 55 -1.08 -0.19 -1.75
C PRO A 55 -1.67 -1.41 -1.04
N SER A 56 -1.37 -1.57 0.25
CA SER A 56 -1.95 -2.63 1.09
C SER A 56 -3.15 -2.13 1.86
N HIS A 57 -4.25 -2.89 1.89
CA HIS A 57 -5.46 -2.51 2.63
C HIS A 57 -5.47 -3.21 3.99
N VAL A 58 -5.31 -2.43 5.05
CA VAL A 58 -5.40 -2.90 6.43
C VAL A 58 -6.82 -2.70 6.93
N THR A 59 -7.53 -3.80 7.11
CA THR A 59 -8.89 -3.84 7.65
C THR A 59 -8.92 -4.22 9.13
N ASP A 60 -7.79 -4.64 9.69
CA ASP A 60 -7.67 -5.06 11.07
C ASP A 60 -7.71 -3.85 12.02
N PHE A 61 -8.74 -3.81 12.88
CA PHE A 61 -8.94 -2.69 13.80
C PHE A 61 -7.80 -2.53 14.81
N ALA A 62 -7.14 -3.61 15.24
CA ALA A 62 -6.04 -3.52 16.20
C ALA A 62 -4.83 -2.82 15.56
N GLN A 63 -4.51 -3.15 14.31
CA GLN A 63 -3.47 -2.45 13.55
C GLN A 63 -3.84 -0.98 13.31
N ILE A 64 -5.08 -0.69 12.90
CA ILE A 64 -5.52 0.70 12.68
C ILE A 64 -5.39 1.54 13.96
N ALA A 65 -5.77 0.99 15.11
CA ALA A 65 -5.62 1.65 16.41
C ALA A 65 -4.15 1.82 16.82
N ALA A 66 -3.26 0.89 16.44
CA ALA A 66 -1.82 1.00 16.69
C ALA A 66 -1.19 2.20 15.95
N TYR A 67 -1.70 2.54 14.76
CA TYR A 67 -1.33 3.76 14.03
C TYR A 67 -1.94 5.05 14.64
N GLY A 68 -2.73 4.96 15.72
CA GLY A 68 -3.35 6.12 16.36
C GLY A 68 -4.50 6.75 15.56
N VAL A 69 -5.01 6.07 14.54
CA VAL A 69 -6.10 6.58 13.70
C VAL A 69 -7.44 6.38 14.40
N MET A 70 -8.06 7.49 14.80
CA MET A 70 -9.42 7.45 15.39
C MET A 70 -10.53 7.45 14.34
N SER A 71 -10.24 7.82 13.10
CA SER A 71 -11.24 7.95 12.03
C SER A 71 -10.70 7.49 10.69
N THR A 72 -11.28 6.40 10.19
CA THR A 72 -10.99 5.83 8.87
C THR A 72 -11.92 6.42 7.80
N PRO A 73 -11.49 6.54 6.53
CA PRO A 73 -10.26 6.02 5.94
C PRO A 73 -9.01 6.83 6.32
N ALA A 74 -7.86 6.15 6.41
CA ALA A 74 -6.56 6.79 6.53
C ALA A 74 -5.55 6.22 5.54
N LEU A 75 -4.63 7.07 5.08
CA LEU A 75 -3.51 6.74 4.22
C LEU A 75 -2.23 6.79 5.06
N VAL A 76 -1.46 5.72 4.98
CA VAL A 76 -0.15 5.58 5.61
C VAL A 76 0.88 5.42 4.50
N ILE A 77 2.00 6.13 4.63
CA ILE A 77 3.16 6.01 3.75
C ILE A 77 4.39 5.87 4.64
N ASP A 78 5.19 4.82 4.44
CA ASP A 78 6.42 4.56 5.22
C ASP A 78 6.15 4.47 6.73
N GLU A 79 5.06 3.78 7.10
CA GLU A 79 4.56 3.67 8.49
C GLU A 79 4.06 4.99 9.13
N GLU A 80 4.07 6.11 8.39
CA GLU A 80 3.55 7.40 8.84
C GLU A 80 2.12 7.66 8.32
N VAL A 81 1.21 8.08 9.20
CA VAL A 81 -0.15 8.50 8.80
C VAL A 81 -0.09 9.88 8.15
N VAL A 82 -0.22 9.93 6.83
CA VAL A 82 -0.19 11.19 6.05
C VAL A 82 -1.57 11.82 5.89
N SER A 83 -2.63 11.03 6.03
CA SER A 83 -4.01 11.51 5.92
C SER A 83 -4.96 10.60 6.69
N SER A 84 -5.97 11.17 7.35
CA SER A 84 -7.01 10.43 8.06
C SER A 84 -8.37 11.13 7.95
N ALA A 85 -9.45 10.36 8.15
CA ALA A 85 -10.85 10.79 8.13
C ALA A 85 -11.41 11.35 6.80
N ARG A 86 -10.66 11.33 5.69
CA ARG A 86 -11.12 11.86 4.39
C ARG A 86 -10.62 11.02 3.21
N ALA A 87 -11.46 10.88 2.18
CA ALA A 87 -11.03 10.35 0.90
C ALA A 87 -10.34 11.46 0.10
N LEU A 88 -9.08 11.20 -0.28
CA LEU A 88 -8.28 12.10 -1.11
C LEU A 88 -8.65 11.92 -2.59
N SER A 89 -8.48 12.98 -3.37
CA SER A 89 -8.52 12.89 -4.84
C SER A 89 -7.19 12.36 -5.37
N THR A 90 -7.14 11.82 -6.59
CA THR A 90 -5.91 11.30 -7.22
C THR A 90 -4.76 12.31 -7.18
N ALA A 91 -5.03 13.59 -7.45
CA ALA A 91 -4.03 14.65 -7.39
C ALA A 91 -3.47 14.89 -5.98
N GLU A 92 -4.33 14.85 -4.94
CA GLU A 92 -3.88 15.01 -3.55
C GLU A 92 -3.08 13.78 -3.08
N ALA A 93 -3.55 12.58 -3.43
CA ALA A 93 -2.83 11.35 -3.14
C ALA A 93 -1.45 11.35 -3.81
N LYS A 94 -1.38 11.77 -5.07
CA LYS A 94 -0.11 11.91 -5.80
C LYS A 94 0.83 12.89 -5.12
N ALA A 95 0.37 14.07 -4.73
CA ALA A 95 1.21 15.06 -4.06
C ALA A 95 1.82 14.51 -2.75
N LEU A 96 1.03 13.78 -1.94
CA LEU A 96 1.53 13.15 -0.72
C LEU A 96 2.51 12.00 -1.01
N LEU A 97 2.22 11.20 -2.05
CA LEU A 97 3.12 10.14 -2.49
C LEU A 97 4.44 10.71 -3.02
N GLU A 98 4.42 11.79 -3.79
CA GLU A 98 5.62 12.48 -4.28
C GLU A 98 6.42 13.10 -3.12
N GLU A 99 5.76 13.68 -2.12
CA GLU A 99 6.41 14.25 -0.94
C GLU A 99 7.11 13.19 -0.06
N LYS A 100 6.54 11.98 0.02
CA LYS A 100 7.01 10.93 0.94
C LYS A 100 7.83 9.82 0.28
N LEU A 101 7.61 9.54 -1.01
CA LEU A 101 8.32 8.51 -1.77
C LEU A 101 9.39 9.07 -2.72
N GLY A 102 9.34 10.36 -3.04
CA GLY A 102 10.36 11.07 -3.83
C GLY A 102 11.61 11.39 -3.01
#